data_AF-A0A645HTV3-F1
#
_entry.id   AF-A0A645HTV3-F1
#
_cell.length_a   1.000
_cell.length_b   1.000
_cell.length_c   1.000
_cell.angle_alpha   90.00
_cell.angle_beta   90.00
_cell.angle_gamma   90.00
#
_symmetry.space_group_name_H-M   'P 1'
#
loop_
_entity.id
_entity.type
_entity.pdbx_description
1 polymer ?
#
loop_
_entity_poly.entity_id
_entity_poly.type
_entity_poly.pdbx_seq_one_letter_code
_entity_poly.pdbx_strand_id
1 'polypeptide(L)'
;MGRTFIQPSQSLRERGVKLKLNAMKRIVHGKKLVLVDDSIVRGTTSKKIVEMLRLAGAREVHMMISSPPVKYPCYFGIDTPSHEELIGAKKSVEEIRKVIGADSLSYLTVEDLLKTVEGAGCNFCVGCFSGEYPVDIEKANKETEGMDLSADE
;
A
#
# COMPACT_ATOMS: atom_id res chain seq x y z
N MET A 1 1.35 -5.08 23.78
CA MET A 1 1.69 -4.63 22.41
C MET A 1 2.02 -3.13 22.48
N GLY A 2 3.31 -2.79 22.49
CA GLY A 2 3.78 -1.46 22.93
C GLY A 2 3.93 -0.47 21.79
N ARG A 3 3.32 0.71 21.93
CA ARG A 3 3.56 1.90 21.10
C ARG A 3 5.05 2.25 21.13
N THR A 4 5.65 2.57 19.99
CA THR A 4 7.08 2.86 19.88
C THR A 4 7.39 4.22 20.49
N PHE A 5 7.82 4.22 21.75
CA PHE A 5 8.35 5.39 22.44
C PHE A 5 9.59 5.91 21.71
N ILE A 6 9.69 7.24 21.62
CA ILE A 6 10.74 8.06 21.01
C ILE A 6 12.09 7.31 20.97
N GLN A 7 12.52 6.89 19.78
CA GLN A 7 13.83 6.27 19.59
C GLN A 7 14.83 7.29 19.04
N PRO A 8 16.04 7.39 19.63
CA PRO A 8 16.96 8.50 19.39
C PRO A 8 17.68 8.49 18.03
N SER A 9 17.50 7.45 17.20
CA SER A 9 18.15 7.38 15.89
C SER A 9 17.27 6.73 14.80
N GLN A 10 17.40 7.23 13.56
CA GLN A 10 16.74 6.70 12.36
C GLN A 10 16.99 5.17 12.19
N SER A 11 18.22 4.73 12.51
CA SER A 11 18.66 3.33 12.45
C SER A 11 17.91 2.39 13.41
N LEU A 12 17.50 2.89 14.59
CA LEU A 12 16.71 2.11 15.55
C LEU A 12 15.25 1.99 15.11
N ARG A 13 14.71 3.02 14.44
CA ARG A 13 13.35 3.01 13.88
C ARG A 13 13.21 2.00 12.74
N GLU A 14 14.24 1.84 11.92
CA GLU A 14 14.30 0.82 10.87
C GLU A 14 14.28 -0.61 11.43
N ARG A 15 14.83 -0.83 12.64
CA ARG A 15 14.73 -2.09 13.38
C ARG A 15 13.29 -2.44 13.80
N GLY A 16 12.38 -1.47 13.87
CA GLY A 16 10.98 -1.69 14.26
C GLY A 16 10.20 -2.62 13.32
N VAL A 17 10.60 -2.73 12.04
CA VAL A 17 9.94 -3.64 11.09
C VAL A 17 10.35 -5.10 11.32
N LYS A 18 11.58 -5.35 11.80
CA LYS A 18 12.01 -6.70 12.23
C LYS A 18 11.22 -7.24 13.42
N LEU A 19 10.45 -6.39 14.13
CA LEU A 19 9.59 -6.83 15.23
C LEU A 19 8.26 -7.44 14.78
N LYS A 20 7.76 -7.10 13.58
CA LYS A 20 6.45 -7.60 13.10
C LYS A 20 6.56 -8.85 12.24
N LEU A 21 7.61 -8.94 11.43
CA LEU A 21 7.80 -10.03 10.47
C LEU A 21 9.24 -10.53 10.55
N ASN A 22 9.42 -11.85 10.52
CA ASN A 22 10.71 -12.50 10.53
C ASN A 22 10.77 -13.62 9.48
N ALA A 23 11.71 -13.53 8.54
CA ALA A 23 11.87 -14.52 7.50
C ALA A 23 12.50 -15.81 8.05
N MET A 24 11.83 -16.95 7.83
CA MET A 24 12.37 -18.26 8.20
C MET A 24 13.42 -18.71 7.18
N LYS A 25 14.71 -18.46 7.46
CA LYS A 25 15.83 -18.78 6.57
C LYS A 25 15.79 -20.21 6.01
N ARG A 26 15.44 -21.21 6.84
CA ARG A 26 15.30 -22.62 6.42
C ARG A 26 14.29 -22.82 5.29
N ILE A 27 13.24 -22.00 5.24
CA ILE A 27 12.19 -22.09 4.22
C ILE A 27 12.56 -21.26 2.97
N VAL A 28 13.21 -20.12 3.16
CA VAL A 28 13.45 -19.11 2.13
C VAL A 28 14.72 -19.37 1.31
N HIS A 29 15.78 -19.87 1.94
CA HIS A 29 17.11 -19.92 1.35
C HIS A 29 17.15 -20.70 0.01
N GLY A 30 17.72 -20.09 -1.02
CA GLY A 30 17.89 -20.64 -2.36
C GLY A 30 16.62 -20.68 -3.22
N LYS A 31 15.46 -20.28 -2.69
CA LYS A 31 14.17 -20.42 -3.40
C LYS A 31 13.79 -19.19 -4.20
N LYS A 32 13.01 -19.42 -5.26
CA LYS A 32 12.23 -18.39 -5.95
C LYS A 32 10.88 -18.27 -5.25
N LEU A 33 10.52 -17.06 -4.84
CA LEU A 33 9.34 -16.82 -4.01
C LEU A 33 8.33 -15.96 -4.77
N VAL A 34 7.05 -16.30 -4.63
CA VAL A 34 5.94 -15.41 -4.93
C VAL A 34 5.41 -14.90 -3.61
N LEU A 35 5.48 -13.59 -3.40
CA LEU A 35 4.93 -12.92 -2.22
C LEU A 35 3.64 -12.22 -2.62
N VAL A 36 2.54 -12.60 -1.97
CA VAL A 36 1.23 -11.98 -2.15
C VAL A 36 1.00 -10.99 -1.02
N ASP A 37 0.60 -9.77 -1.35
CA ASP A 37 0.22 -8.72 -0.38
C ASP A 37 -1.13 -8.12 -0.78
N ASP A 38 -1.77 -7.42 0.17
CA ASP A 38 -3.06 -6.78 -0.08
C ASP A 38 -2.92 -5.57 -1.02
N SER A 39 -1.94 -4.72 -0.76
CA SER A 39 -1.82 -3.40 -1.37
C SER A 39 -0.40 -2.85 -1.23
N ILE A 40 -0.07 -1.87 -2.08
CA ILE A 40 1.13 -1.05 -1.93
C ILE A 40 0.72 0.43 -1.90
N VAL A 41 0.76 1.02 -0.71
CA VAL A 41 0.40 2.44 -0.51
C VAL A 41 1.62 3.36 -0.68
N ARG A 42 2.58 3.28 0.26
CA ARG A 42 3.84 4.07 0.23
C ARG A 42 5.05 3.28 -0.29
N GLY A 43 4.94 1.95 -0.38
CA GLY A 43 6.02 1.05 -0.81
C GLY A 43 7.14 0.77 0.22
N THR A 44 7.19 1.53 1.33
CA THR A 44 8.25 1.38 2.35
C THR A 44 8.22 0.02 3.05
N THR A 45 7.04 -0.51 3.35
CA THR A 45 6.88 -1.85 3.95
C THR A 45 7.28 -2.94 2.97
N SER A 46 6.75 -2.90 1.74
CA SER A 46 7.04 -3.89 0.70
C SER A 46 8.54 -3.96 0.40
N LYS A 47 9.23 -2.81 0.31
CA LYS A 47 10.69 -2.75 0.16
C LYS A 47 11.41 -3.50 1.27
N LYS A 48 11.06 -3.22 2.54
CA LYS A 48 11.68 -3.88 3.69
C LYS A 48 11.41 -5.39 3.73
N ILE A 49 10.23 -5.83 3.30
CA ILE A 49 9.90 -7.26 3.23
C ILE A 49 10.74 -7.95 2.16
N VAL A 50 10.84 -7.36 0.95
CA VAL A 50 11.68 -7.90 -0.13
C VAL A 50 13.15 -7.97 0.31
N GLU A 51 13.69 -6.89 0.90
CA GLU A 51 15.05 -6.86 1.45
C GLU A 51 15.27 -7.95 2.51
N MET A 52 14.32 -8.15 3.43
CA MET A 52 14.38 -9.20 4.45
C MET A 52 14.43 -10.60 3.82
N LEU A 53 13.62 -10.87 2.80
CA LEU A 53 13.62 -12.16 2.09
C LEU A 53 14.93 -12.39 1.34
N ARG A 54 15.47 -11.35 0.70
CA ARG A 54 16.78 -11.39 0.05
C ARG A 54 17.90 -11.68 1.03
N LEU A 55 17.92 -11.00 2.18
CA LEU A 55 18.89 -11.27 3.26
C LEU A 55 18.77 -12.69 3.84
N ALA A 56 17.57 -13.26 3.84
CA ALA A 56 17.34 -14.66 4.20
C ALA A 56 17.79 -15.65 3.10
N GLY A 57 18.23 -15.17 1.94
CA GLY A 57 18.80 -15.94 0.85
C GLY A 57 17.82 -16.33 -0.26
N ALA A 58 16.71 -15.61 -0.43
CA ALA A 58 15.82 -15.82 -1.58
C ALA A 58 16.56 -15.56 -2.91
N ARG A 59 16.43 -16.49 -3.86
CA ARG A 59 17.00 -16.37 -5.21
C ARG A 59 16.26 -15.36 -6.07
N GLU A 60 14.94 -15.33 -5.98
CA GLU A 60 14.03 -14.40 -6.66
C GLU A 60 12.84 -14.11 -5.73
N VAL A 61 12.28 -12.91 -5.80
CA VAL A 61 11.10 -12.44 -5.06
C VAL A 61 10.18 -11.72 -6.04
N HIS A 62 9.06 -12.35 -6.37
CA HIS A 62 8.02 -11.86 -7.26
C HIS A 62 6.84 -11.35 -6.42
N MET A 63 6.48 -10.09 -6.56
CA MET A 63 5.37 -9.48 -5.82
C MET A 63 4.06 -9.58 -6.61
N MET A 64 3.00 -10.06 -5.97
CA MET A 64 1.65 -10.13 -6.51
C MET A 64 0.70 -9.39 -5.58
N ILE A 65 0.12 -8.30 -6.06
CA ILE A 65 -0.71 -7.42 -5.23
C ILE A 65 -2.17 -7.68 -5.56
N SER A 66 -2.94 -8.04 -4.54
CA SER A 66 -4.37 -8.41 -4.67
C SER A 66 -5.32 -7.21 -4.74
N SER A 67 -4.78 -6.03 -5.04
CA SER A 67 -5.52 -4.81 -5.35
C SER A 67 -4.90 -4.10 -6.57
N PRO A 68 -5.64 -3.21 -7.24
CA PRO A 68 -5.08 -2.25 -8.17
C PRO A 68 -4.13 -1.26 -7.49
N PRO A 69 -3.24 -0.60 -8.24
CA PRO A 69 -2.39 0.45 -7.66
C PRO A 69 -3.25 1.54 -7.01
N VAL A 70 -2.98 1.84 -5.74
CA VAL A 70 -3.62 2.96 -5.03
C VAL A 70 -3.01 4.26 -5.55
N LYS A 71 -3.80 5.06 -6.25
CA LYS A 71 -3.36 6.29 -6.92
C LYS A 71 -3.95 7.55 -6.30
N TYR A 72 -5.06 7.44 -5.59
CA TYR A 72 -5.76 8.59 -5.03
C TYR A 72 -6.15 8.37 -3.57
N PRO A 73 -6.19 9.42 -2.74
CA PRO A 73 -6.62 9.32 -1.35
C PRO A 73 -8.11 8.99 -1.25
N CYS A 74 -8.53 8.31 -0.18
CA CYS A 74 -9.94 8.09 0.09
C CYS A 74 -10.56 9.33 0.74
N TYR A 75 -11.77 9.68 0.31
CA TYR A 75 -12.59 10.75 0.90
C TYR A 75 -13.81 10.22 1.67
N PHE A 76 -13.92 8.89 1.82
CA PHE A 76 -15.06 8.21 2.43
C PHE A 76 -14.68 7.45 3.71
N GLY A 77 -13.67 7.95 4.44
CA GLY A 77 -13.35 7.48 5.79
C GLY A 77 -12.27 6.39 5.91
N ILE A 78 -11.60 6.00 4.81
CA ILE A 78 -10.37 5.21 4.91
C ILE A 78 -9.20 6.16 5.10
N ASP A 79 -8.42 5.96 6.16
CA ASP A 79 -7.19 6.72 6.40
C ASP A 79 -6.14 6.38 5.33
N THR A 80 -5.99 7.28 4.36
CA THR A 80 -5.01 7.16 3.28
C THR A 80 -4.08 8.36 3.27
N PRO A 81 -2.78 8.17 2.95
CA PRO A 81 -1.83 9.26 2.74
C PRO A 81 -2.29 10.27 1.70
N SER A 82 -1.65 11.44 1.67
CA SER A 82 -1.88 12.41 0.60
C SER A 82 -1.47 11.84 -0.76
N HIS A 83 -2.00 12.41 -1.84
CA HIS A 83 -1.71 11.98 -3.21
C HIS A 83 -0.20 11.94 -3.49
N GLU A 84 0.56 12.87 -2.92
CA GLU A 84 2.01 12.97 -3.07
C GLU A 84 2.77 11.83 -2.39
N GLU A 85 2.18 11.24 -1.36
CA GLU A 85 2.80 10.16 -0.59
C GLU A 85 2.48 8.77 -1.16
N LEU A 86 1.49 8.68 -2.05
CA LEU A 86 1.11 7.45 -2.72
C LEU A 86 2.12 7.09 -3.81
N ILE A 87 2.70 5.90 -3.73
CA ILE A 87 3.68 5.46 -4.73
C ILE A 87 3.02 5.20 -6.09
N GLY A 88 1.78 4.71 -6.09
CA GLY A 88 0.99 4.45 -7.29
C GLY A 88 0.59 5.72 -8.05
N ALA A 89 0.51 6.86 -7.37
CA ALA A 89 0.23 8.17 -7.99
C ALA A 89 1.41 8.68 -8.82
N LYS A 90 2.64 8.39 -8.39
CA LYS A 90 3.86 9.00 -8.94
C LYS A 90 4.69 8.09 -9.84
N LYS A 91 4.43 6.79 -9.83
CA LYS A 91 5.31 5.80 -10.44
C LYS A 91 4.53 4.78 -11.24
N SER A 92 5.07 4.43 -12.39
CA SER A 92 4.66 3.26 -13.15
C SER A 92 4.94 1.97 -12.37
N VAL A 93 4.26 0.88 -12.73
CA VAL A 93 4.47 -0.45 -12.11
C VAL A 93 5.95 -0.87 -12.14
N GLU A 94 6.64 -0.61 -13.26
CA GLU A 94 8.06 -0.95 -13.41
C GLU A 94 8.96 -0.10 -12.49
N GLU A 95 8.65 1.18 -12.30
CA GLU A 95 9.36 2.02 -11.34
C GLU A 95 9.09 1.59 -9.90
N ILE A 96 7.86 1.20 -9.56
CA ILE A 96 7.53 0.66 -8.23
C ILE A 96 8.31 -0.62 -7.98
N ARG A 97 8.34 -1.55 -8.94
CA ARG A 97 9.12 -2.79 -8.88
C ARG A 97 10.58 -2.51 -8.53
N LYS A 98 11.21 -1.55 -9.23
CA LYS A 98 12.58 -1.12 -8.96
C LYS A 98 12.74 -0.53 -7.55
N VAL A 99 11.82 0.32 -7.11
CA VAL A 99 11.86 0.95 -5.79
C VAL A 99 11.80 -0.08 -4.66
N ILE A 100 10.95 -1.09 -4.79
CA ILE A 100 10.79 -2.14 -3.76
C ILE A 100 11.83 -3.27 -3.89
N GLY A 101 12.57 -3.34 -5.01
CA GLY A 101 13.64 -4.31 -5.24
C GLY A 101 13.17 -5.72 -5.61
N ALA A 102 11.95 -5.87 -6.14
CA ALA A 102 11.40 -7.15 -6.56
C ALA A 102 11.85 -7.54 -7.98
N ASP A 103 11.87 -8.84 -8.29
CA ASP A 103 12.22 -9.34 -9.63
C ASP A 103 11.08 -9.12 -10.62
N SER A 104 9.84 -9.30 -10.16
CA SER A 104 8.64 -8.89 -10.89
C SER A 104 7.61 -8.31 -9.92
N LEU A 105 6.70 -7.51 -10.46
CA LEU A 105 5.58 -6.93 -9.73
C LEU A 105 4.35 -6.97 -10.63
N SER A 106 3.26 -7.50 -10.11
CA SER A 106 1.96 -7.48 -10.77
C SER A 106 0.89 -7.04 -9.79
N TYR A 107 -0.08 -6.27 -10.30
CA TYR A 107 -1.26 -5.84 -9.57
C TYR A 107 -2.49 -6.49 -10.20
N LEU A 108 -3.52 -6.71 -9.38
CA LEU A 108 -4.84 -6.99 -9.88
C LEU A 108 -5.36 -5.77 -10.66
N THR A 109 -6.10 -5.98 -11.73
CA THR A 109 -6.74 -4.88 -12.47
C THR A 109 -8.01 -4.43 -11.74
N VAL A 110 -8.50 -3.22 -12.03
CA VAL A 110 -9.77 -2.75 -11.43
C VAL A 110 -10.92 -3.64 -11.92
N GLU A 111 -10.87 -4.02 -13.18
CA GLU A 111 -11.84 -4.90 -13.83
C GLU A 111 -11.86 -6.28 -13.17
N ASP A 112 -10.69 -6.89 -12.94
CA ASP A 112 -10.62 -8.20 -12.28
C ASP A 112 -10.98 -8.13 -10.81
N LEU A 113 -10.71 -7.02 -10.12
CA LEU A 113 -11.19 -6.81 -8.76
C LEU A 113 -12.73 -6.77 -8.72
N LEU A 114 -13.37 -6.02 -9.62
CA LEU A 114 -14.83 -5.92 -9.66
C LEU A 114 -15.51 -7.25 -9.97
N LYS A 115 -14.88 -8.14 -10.76
CA LYS A 115 -15.38 -9.51 -10.98
C LYS A 115 -15.48 -10.33 -9.68
N THR A 116 -14.63 -10.06 -8.68
CA THR A 116 -14.67 -10.81 -7.41
C THR A 116 -15.91 -10.53 -6.57
N VAL A 117 -16.58 -9.41 -6.83
CA VAL A 117 -17.79 -8.95 -6.12
C VAL A 117 -19.00 -8.89 -7.06
N GLU A 118 -18.88 -9.51 -8.23
CA GLU A 118 -19.99 -9.63 -9.18
C GLU A 118 -21.16 -10.39 -8.52
N GLY A 119 -22.37 -9.84 -8.66
CA GLY A 119 -23.58 -10.39 -8.02
C GLY A 119 -23.88 -9.86 -6.63
N ALA A 120 -23.10 -8.91 -6.09
CA ALA A 120 -23.39 -8.28 -4.78
C ALA A 120 -24.68 -7.43 -4.75
N GLY A 121 -25.31 -7.17 -5.90
CA GLY A 121 -26.54 -6.36 -5.99
C GLY A 121 -26.33 -4.85 -5.84
N CYS A 122 -25.08 -4.40 -5.82
CA CYS A 122 -24.71 -2.99 -5.76
C CYS A 122 -23.41 -2.71 -6.54
N ASN A 123 -23.15 -1.42 -6.80
CA ASN A 123 -21.88 -0.96 -7.37
C ASN A 123 -20.88 -0.64 -6.25
N PHE A 124 -19.59 -0.67 -6.59
CA PHE A 124 -18.50 -0.38 -5.66
C PHE A 124 -17.75 0.88 -6.08
N CYS A 125 -17.38 1.70 -5.09
CA CYS A 125 -16.50 2.84 -5.32
C CYS A 125 -15.08 2.36 -5.64
N VAL A 126 -14.51 2.85 -6.74
CA VAL A 126 -13.13 2.55 -7.16
C VAL A 126 -12.27 3.83 -7.23
N GLY A 127 -12.70 4.91 -6.56
CA GLY A 127 -12.06 6.22 -6.63
C GLY A 127 -10.58 6.20 -6.21
N CYS A 128 -10.22 5.39 -5.21
CA CYS A 128 -8.82 5.27 -4.78
C CYS A 128 -7.87 4.74 -5.88
N PHE A 129 -8.41 4.06 -6.90
CA PHE A 129 -7.66 3.48 -8.02
C PHE A 129 -7.80 4.29 -9.31
N SER A 130 -8.99 4.83 -9.57
CA SER A 130 -9.38 5.50 -10.83
C SER A 130 -9.37 7.03 -10.75
N GLY A 131 -9.57 7.59 -9.56
CA GLY A 131 -9.85 9.02 -9.36
C GLY A 131 -11.33 9.37 -9.57
N GLU A 132 -12.16 8.41 -9.98
CA GLU A 132 -13.59 8.58 -10.19
C GLU A 132 -14.35 8.27 -8.89
N TYR A 133 -14.76 9.33 -8.19
CA TYR A 133 -15.54 9.21 -6.97
C TYR A 133 -17.04 9.39 -7.27
N PRO A 134 -17.93 8.75 -6.49
CA PRO A 134 -19.38 8.88 -6.65
C PRO A 134 -19.91 10.30 -6.31
N VAL A 135 -19.06 11.19 -5.81
CA VAL A 135 -19.39 12.61 -5.54
C VAL A 135 -18.28 13.51 -6.07
N ASP A 136 -18.61 14.77 -6.34
CA ASP A 136 -17.64 15.79 -6.70
C ASP A 136 -16.80 16.18 -5.48
N ILE A 137 -15.56 15.70 -5.46
CA ILE A 137 -14.62 15.92 -4.36
C ILE A 137 -14.17 17.38 -4.28
N GLU A 138 -14.00 18.07 -5.41
CA GLU A 138 -13.57 19.48 -5.38
C GLU A 138 -14.63 20.36 -4.76
N LYS A 139 -15.89 20.11 -5.12
CA LYS A 139 -17.03 20.79 -4.54
C LYS A 139 -17.18 20.46 -3.05
N ALA A 140 -17.11 19.18 -2.70
CA ALA A 140 -17.22 18.74 -1.31
C ALA A 140 -16.14 19.37 -0.42
N ASN A 141 -14.88 19.41 -0.88
CA ASN A 141 -13.78 20.01 -0.13
C ASN A 141 -14.00 21.52 0.10
N LYS A 142 -14.44 22.27 -0.92
CA LYS A 142 -14.75 23.71 -0.80
C LYS A 142 -15.88 24.00 0.19
N GLU A 143 -16.87 23.11 0.27
CA GLU A 143 -17.99 23.24 1.23
C GLU A 143 -17.53 22.98 2.68
N THR A 144 -16.56 22.08 2.89
CA THR A 144 -15.97 21.82 4.22
C THR A 144 -14.91 22.83 4.66
N GLU A 145 -14.19 23.49 3.75
CA GLU A 145 -13.16 24.50 4.10
C GLU A 145 -13.74 25.71 4.87
N GLY A 146 -15.06 25.93 4.81
CA GLY A 146 -15.78 26.96 5.56
C GLY A 146 -16.47 26.48 6.84
N MET A 147 -16.40 25.19 7.18
CA MET A 147 -17.02 24.63 8.38
C MET A 147 -15.95 24.50 9.48
N ASP A 148 -15.96 25.44 10.42
CA ASP A 148 -15.16 25.34 11.64
C ASP A 148 -15.70 24.21 12.52
N LEU A 149 -15.09 23.03 12.43
CA LEU A 149 -15.41 21.86 13.26
C LEU A 149 -14.82 21.97 14.69
N SER A 150 -14.20 23.10 15.06
CA SER A 150 -13.70 23.33 16.42
C SER A 150 -14.74 23.91 17.39
N ALA A 151 -16.00 24.03 16.98
CA ALA A 151 -17.07 24.61 17.81
C ALA A 151 -17.75 23.63 18.79
N ASP A 152 -17.39 22.34 18.80
CA ASP A 152 -18.01 21.31 19.65
C ASP A 152 -17.01 20.56 20.56
N GLU A 153 -16.12 21.27 21.26
CA GLU A 153 -15.44 20.78 22.48
C GLU A 153 -15.69 21.67 23.70
#